data_AF-A0A2W4JXL9-F1
#
_entry.id   AF-A0A2W4JXL9-F1
#
_cell.length_a   1.000
_cell.length_b   1.000
_cell.length_c   1.000
_cell.angle_alpha   90.00
_cell.angle_beta   90.00
_cell.angle_gamma   90.00
#
_symmetry.space_group_name_H-M   'P 1'
#
loop_
_entity.id
_entity.type
_entity.pdbx_description
1 polymer ?
#
loop_
_entity_poly.entity_id
_entity_poly.type
_entity_poly.pdbx_seq_one_letter_code
_entity_poly.pdbx_strand_id
1 'polypeptide(L)'
;MATVKVTASAILELEFVFNIDPENKEVSIDSVRLKSARVHEKDEDIITKHTLTETQVKFGILTLGAKSSVGRMLPLGEEITIDYYGEKIPAKTHRTVRGRIDGLTKFYSRHPELMPDTNIVAVYDAEENVLKIRREE
;
A
#
# COMPACT_ATOMS: atom_id res chain seq x y z
N MET A 1 -8.69 -30.36 0.23
CA MET A 1 -7.64 -29.46 -0.30
C MET A 1 -8.31 -28.17 -0.73
N ALA A 2 -7.96 -27.05 -0.11
CA ALA A 2 -8.58 -25.75 -0.41
C ALA A 2 -7.96 -25.15 -1.67
N THR A 3 -8.79 -24.72 -2.61
CA THR A 3 -8.36 -24.03 -3.83
C THR A 3 -8.16 -22.55 -3.51
N VAL A 4 -6.92 -22.06 -3.62
CA VAL A 4 -6.61 -20.63 -3.49
C VAL A 4 -6.87 -19.97 -4.84
N LYS A 5 -7.77 -18.98 -4.89
CA LYS A 5 -7.98 -18.13 -6.07
C LYS A 5 -7.02 -16.94 -5.99
N VAL A 6 -6.05 -16.90 -6.89
CA VAL A 6 -5.20 -15.72 -7.10
C VAL A 6 -5.86 -14.86 -8.17
N THR A 7 -6.02 -13.56 -7.89
CA THR A 7 -6.52 -12.57 -8.84
C THR A 7 -5.40 -11.58 -9.10
N ALA A 8 -4.88 -11.53 -10.32
CA ALA A 8 -3.85 -10.58 -10.74
C ALA A 8 -4.44 -9.51 -11.65
N SER A 9 -3.85 -8.32 -11.62
CA SER A 9 -4.19 -7.21 -12.52
C SER A 9 -2.92 -6.75 -13.23
N ALA A 10 -3.00 -6.46 -14.53
CA ALA A 10 -1.87 -5.96 -15.29
C ALA A 10 -2.18 -4.59 -15.86
N ILE A 11 -1.19 -3.71 -15.87
CA ILE A 11 -1.20 -2.47 -16.64
C ILE A 11 -0.39 -2.74 -17.91
N LEU A 12 -1.01 -2.52 -19.07
CA LEU A 12 -0.41 -2.72 -20.38
C LEU A 12 -0.28 -1.38 -21.08
N GLU A 13 0.92 -1.09 -21.55
CA GLU A 13 1.16 0.01 -22.49
C GLU A 13 1.24 -0.58 -23.89
N LEU A 14 0.21 -0.28 -24.70
CA LEU A 14 0.08 -0.79 -26.06
C LEU A 14 0.30 0.34 -27.07
N GLU A 15 1.08 0.04 -28.10
CA GLU A 15 1.21 0.87 -29.30
C GLU A 15 0.43 0.21 -30.44
N PHE A 16 -0.52 0.96 -31.00
CA PHE A 16 -1.29 0.55 -32.17
C PHE A 16 -0.82 1.34 -33.38
N VAL A 17 -0.53 0.63 -34.47
CA VAL A 17 -0.29 1.23 -35.78
C VAL A 17 -1.48 0.90 -36.66
N PHE A 18 -2.18 1.94 -37.09
CA PHE A 18 -3.32 1.82 -37.99
C PHE A 18 -2.88 2.16 -39.40
N ASN A 19 -3.36 1.37 -40.37
CA ASN A 19 -3.34 1.74 -41.77
C ASN A 19 -4.73 2.25 -42.14
N ILE A 20 -4.81 3.48 -42.62
CA ILE A 20 -6.05 4.15 -42.99
C ILE A 20 -6.02 4.34 -44.50
N ASP A 21 -6.95 3.69 -45.18
CA ASP A 21 -7.22 3.93 -46.60
C ASP A 21 -8.38 4.93 -46.71
N PRO A 22 -8.09 6.22 -47.00
CA PRO A 22 -9.12 7.24 -47.08
C PRO A 22 -10.02 7.11 -48.31
N GLU A 23 -9.59 6.42 -49.36
CA GLU A 23 -10.37 6.24 -50.59
C GLU A 23 -11.45 5.18 -50.38
N ASN A 24 -11.09 4.08 -49.74
CA ASN A 24 -12.01 2.98 -49.43
C ASN A 24 -12.73 3.15 -48.07
N LYS A 25 -12.37 4.19 -47.30
CA LYS A 25 -12.84 4.43 -45.92
C LYS A 25 -12.60 3.22 -45.01
N GLU A 26 -11.51 2.51 -45.26
CA GLU A 26 -11.13 1.35 -44.48
C GLU A 26 -10.07 1.72 -43.45
N VAL A 27 -10.22 1.18 -42.24
CA VAL A 27 -9.23 1.26 -41.18
C VAL A 27 -8.84 -0.17 -40.83
N SER A 28 -7.56 -0.48 -40.95
CA SER A 28 -7.00 -1.76 -40.54
C SER A 28 -5.92 -1.55 -39.48
N ILE A 29 -5.75 -2.54 -38.60
CA ILE A 29 -4.65 -2.56 -37.63
C ILE A 29 -3.49 -3.27 -38.31
N ASP A 30 -2.41 -2.54 -38.56
CA ASP A 30 -1.23 -3.08 -39.23
C ASP A 30 -0.33 -3.81 -38.21
N SER A 31 -0.16 -3.23 -37.02
CA SER A 31 0.52 -3.92 -35.92
C SER A 31 0.07 -3.46 -34.55
N VAL A 32 0.17 -4.37 -33.59
CA VAL A 32 0.02 -4.10 -32.15
C VAL A 32 1.32 -4.51 -31.48
N ARG A 33 1.95 -3.57 -30.77
CA ARG A 33 3.18 -3.84 -30.00
C ARG A 33 2.93 -3.55 -28.53
N LEU A 34 3.30 -4.51 -27.68
CA LEU A 34 3.37 -4.31 -26.25
C LEU A 34 4.66 -3.54 -25.94
N LYS A 35 4.55 -2.28 -25.51
CA LYS A 35 5.71 -1.46 -25.11
C LYS A 35 6.20 -1.86 -23.73
N SER A 36 5.26 -2.02 -22.81
CA SER A 36 5.56 -2.48 -21.47
C SER A 36 4.35 -3.24 -20.91
N ALA A 37 4.63 -4.29 -20.15
CA ALA A 37 3.64 -4.92 -19.29
C ALA A 37 4.19 -4.89 -17.88
N ARG A 38 3.41 -4.33 -16.97
CA ARG A 38 3.65 -4.49 -15.54
C ARG A 38 2.56 -5.38 -15.01
N VAL A 39 2.93 -6.59 -14.62
CA VAL A 39 2.08 -7.43 -13.81
C VAL A 39 2.14 -6.82 -12.43
N HIS A 40 1.05 -6.20 -11.99
CA HIS A 40 0.82 -6.14 -10.56
C HIS A 40 0.48 -7.58 -10.19
N GLU A 41 1.51 -8.31 -9.75
CA GLU A 41 1.24 -9.25 -8.70
C GLU A 41 0.58 -8.38 -7.63
N LYS A 42 -0.73 -8.56 -7.46
CA LYS A 42 -1.19 -8.62 -6.09
C LYS A 42 -0.41 -9.79 -5.50
N ASP A 43 0.85 -9.54 -5.14
CA ASP A 43 1.33 -9.95 -3.82
C ASP A 43 0.11 -9.74 -2.96
N GLU A 44 -0.35 -10.79 -2.28
CA GLU A 44 -1.27 -10.61 -1.16
C GLU A 44 -0.82 -9.31 -0.50
N ASP A 45 -1.62 -8.24 -0.61
CA ASP A 45 -1.21 -6.90 -0.19
C ASP A 45 -0.42 -7.13 1.09
N ILE A 46 0.87 -6.79 1.13
CA ILE A 46 1.76 -7.23 2.22
C ILE A 46 1.16 -6.64 3.49
N ILE A 47 0.29 -7.44 4.12
CA ILE A 47 -0.70 -6.98 5.08
C ILE A 47 -0.17 -7.44 6.42
N THR A 48 -0.11 -6.50 7.34
CA THR A 48 0.03 -6.82 8.75
C THR A 48 -1.28 -6.47 9.44
N LYS A 49 -1.97 -7.49 9.95
CA LYS A 49 -3.04 -7.29 10.94
C LYS A 49 -2.41 -7.01 12.28
N HIS A 50 -2.94 -6.02 13.00
CA HIS A 50 -2.37 -5.58 14.27
C HIS A 50 -3.47 -5.08 15.19
N THR A 51 -3.42 -5.46 16.46
CA THR A 51 -4.30 -4.93 17.50
C THR A 51 -3.57 -3.81 18.24
N LEU A 52 -4.16 -2.62 18.26
CA LEU A 52 -3.58 -1.48 18.95
C LEU A 52 -3.50 -1.73 20.46
N THR A 53 -2.34 -1.48 21.04
CA THR A 53 -2.11 -1.62 22.49
C THR A 53 -2.29 -0.28 23.20
N GLU A 54 -2.58 -0.31 24.50
CA GLU A 54 -2.67 0.90 25.34
C GLU A 54 -1.41 1.78 25.23
N THR A 55 -0.24 1.15 25.31
CA THR A 55 1.06 1.82 25.17
C THR A 55 1.20 2.52 23.83
N GLN A 56 0.75 1.90 22.72
CA GLN A 56 0.85 2.48 21.39
C GLN A 56 0.04 3.77 21.25
N VAL A 57 -1.22 3.71 21.67
CA VAL A 57 -2.13 4.87 21.62
C VAL A 57 -1.63 5.98 22.56
N LYS A 58 -1.28 5.63 23.79
CA LYS A 58 -0.82 6.57 24.82
C LYS A 58 0.46 7.31 24.45
N PHE A 59 1.44 6.60 23.90
CA PHE A 59 2.74 7.19 23.56
C PHE A 59 2.82 7.68 22.11
N GLY A 60 1.74 7.56 21.33
CA GLY A 60 1.74 8.01 19.93
C GLY A 60 2.72 7.23 19.07
N ILE A 61 2.73 5.91 19.21
CA ILE A 61 3.58 5.01 18.41
C ILE A 61 2.74 3.90 17.78
N LEU A 62 3.27 3.30 16.72
CA LEU A 62 2.74 2.05 16.15
C LEU A 62 3.89 1.08 15.95
N THR A 63 3.70 -0.17 16.36
CA THR A 63 4.73 -1.23 16.31
C THR A 63 4.13 -2.44 15.62
N LEU A 64 4.40 -2.57 14.32
CA LEU A 64 3.95 -3.67 13.48
C LEU A 64 4.84 -4.91 13.61
N GLY A 65 5.95 -4.81 14.35
CA GLY A 65 6.88 -5.90 14.63
C GLY A 65 7.86 -6.19 13.48
N ALA A 66 9.13 -6.40 13.81
CA ALA A 66 10.21 -6.58 12.84
C ALA A 66 10.09 -7.82 11.94
N LYS A 67 9.26 -8.80 12.34
CA LYS A 67 9.01 -10.03 11.57
C LYS A 67 7.77 -9.95 10.69
N SER A 68 6.91 -8.95 10.88
CA SER A 68 5.70 -8.82 10.05
C SER A 68 6.06 -8.41 8.63
N SER A 69 5.15 -8.67 7.70
CA SER A 69 5.37 -8.41 6.28
C SER A 69 5.61 -6.91 6.05
N VAL A 70 4.74 -6.03 6.59
CA VAL A 70 4.96 -4.57 6.55
C VAL A 70 6.19 -4.15 7.35
N GLY A 71 6.36 -4.68 8.57
CA GLY A 71 7.44 -4.26 9.45
C GLY A 71 8.82 -4.50 8.85
N ARG A 72 8.98 -5.56 8.04
CA ARG A 72 10.23 -5.86 7.32
C ARG A 72 10.56 -4.85 6.21
N MET A 73 9.54 -4.26 5.60
CA MET A 73 9.68 -3.35 4.47
C MET A 73 9.85 -1.90 4.88
N LEU A 74 9.34 -1.52 6.06
CA LEU A 74 9.47 -0.15 6.54
C LEU A 74 10.96 0.24 6.66
N PRO A 75 11.36 1.39 6.08
CA PRO A 75 12.71 1.90 6.22
C PRO A 75 13.00 2.27 7.67
N LEU A 76 14.27 2.51 7.99
CA LEU A 76 14.70 2.89 9.35
C LEU A 76 15.06 4.36 9.40
N GLY A 77 14.44 5.10 10.31
CA GLY A 77 14.78 6.51 10.57
C GLY A 77 14.32 7.49 9.49
N GLU A 78 13.51 7.03 8.54
CA GLU A 78 13.00 7.81 7.41
C GLU A 78 11.60 8.35 7.68
N GLU A 79 11.29 9.47 7.02
CA GLU A 79 9.94 10.04 6.97
C GLU A 79 9.10 9.22 6.01
N ILE A 80 7.87 8.93 6.40
CA ILE A 80 6.89 8.18 5.62
C ILE A 80 5.55 8.93 5.68
N THR A 81 4.62 8.61 4.78
CA THR A 81 3.25 9.12 4.86
C THR A 81 2.32 8.02 5.35
N ILE A 82 1.50 8.28 6.36
CA ILE A 82 0.36 7.43 6.71
C ILE A 82 -0.85 7.90 5.91
N ASP A 83 -1.50 6.98 5.20
CA ASP A 83 -2.81 7.19 4.57
C ASP A 83 -3.87 6.48 5.40
N TYR A 84 -4.72 7.26 6.06
CA TYR A 84 -5.85 6.77 6.83
C TYR A 84 -7.14 7.34 6.24
N TYR A 85 -7.88 6.50 5.50
CA TYR A 85 -9.09 6.88 4.77
C TYR A 85 -8.94 8.14 3.88
N GLY A 86 -7.77 8.31 3.24
CA GLY A 86 -7.47 9.44 2.37
C GLY A 86 -6.85 10.64 3.08
N GLU A 87 -6.82 10.68 4.42
CA GLU A 87 -6.02 11.65 5.16
C GLU A 87 -4.55 11.25 5.11
N LYS A 88 -3.69 12.13 4.59
CA LYS A 88 -2.24 11.94 4.55
C LYS A 88 -1.58 12.60 5.75
N ILE A 89 -1.06 11.77 6.66
CA ILE A 89 -0.37 12.21 7.88
C ILE A 89 1.14 11.96 7.74
N PRO A 90 2.00 12.97 7.88
CA PRO A 90 3.44 12.75 7.93
C PRO A 90 3.82 12.02 9.22
N ALA A 91 4.65 10.98 9.09
CA ALA A 91 5.13 10.17 10.20
C ALA A 91 6.61 9.83 10.02
N LYS A 92 7.22 9.24 11.05
CA LYS A 92 8.63 8.85 11.00
C LYS A 92 8.83 7.44 11.51
N THR A 93 9.58 6.64 10.77
CA THR A 93 10.01 5.32 11.22
C THR A 93 11.11 5.43 12.27
N HIS A 94 11.10 4.53 13.26
CA HIS A 94 12.09 4.54 14.33
C HIS A 94 13.49 4.23 13.75
N ARG A 95 14.52 4.91 14.27
CA ARG A 95 15.89 4.80 13.75
C ARG A 95 16.50 3.40 13.87
N THR A 96 16.15 2.66 14.92
CA THR A 96 16.77 1.36 15.24
C THR A 96 15.79 0.21 15.39
N VAL A 97 14.48 0.48 15.50
CA VAL A 97 13.48 -0.53 15.81
C VAL A 97 12.63 -0.72 14.56
N ARG A 98 12.85 -1.83 13.88
CA ARG A 98 12.17 -2.14 12.63
C ARG A 98 10.67 -2.36 12.85
N GLY A 99 9.86 -1.79 11.96
CA GLY A 99 8.39 -1.83 12.03
C GLY A 99 7.78 -0.91 13.10
N ARG A 100 8.58 -0.05 13.74
CA ARG A 100 8.08 0.97 14.67
C ARG A 100 7.99 2.33 13.98
N ILE A 101 6.91 3.04 14.25
CA ILE A 101 6.62 4.38 13.74
C ILE A 101 6.34 5.27 14.95
N ASP A 102 6.94 6.45 14.95
CA ASP A 102 6.86 7.43 16.02
C ASP A 102 6.08 8.68 15.58
N GLY A 103 5.66 9.50 16.56
CA GLY A 103 5.05 10.82 16.31
C GLY A 103 3.56 10.79 16.02
N LEU A 104 2.87 9.70 16.35
CA LEU A 104 1.45 9.47 16.06
C LEU A 104 0.49 10.04 17.11
N THR A 105 0.97 10.81 18.10
CA THR A 105 0.11 11.39 19.14
C THR A 105 -1.02 12.24 18.55
N LYS A 106 -0.71 13.08 17.56
CA LYS A 106 -1.72 13.91 16.88
C LYS A 106 -2.67 13.07 16.04
N PHE A 107 -2.17 12.00 15.42
CA PHE A 107 -2.98 11.06 14.64
C PHE A 107 -4.04 10.41 15.53
N TYR A 108 -3.65 9.77 16.64
CA TYR A 108 -4.62 9.17 17.56
C TYR A 108 -5.56 10.19 18.22
N SER A 109 -5.09 11.43 18.44
CA SER A 109 -5.95 12.49 18.99
C SER A 109 -7.05 12.94 18.00
N ARG A 110 -6.80 12.84 16.69
CA ARG A 110 -7.78 13.16 15.63
C ARG A 110 -8.73 12.01 15.34
N HIS A 111 -8.30 10.79 15.60
CA HIS A 111 -9.04 9.56 15.33
C HIS A 111 -9.30 8.80 16.64
N PRO A 112 -10.22 9.29 17.50
CA PRO A 112 -10.50 8.69 18.81
C PRO A 112 -11.07 7.26 18.70
N GLU A 113 -11.54 6.86 17.52
CA GLU A 113 -11.94 5.49 17.24
C GLU A 113 -10.76 4.50 17.19
N LEU A 114 -9.51 4.98 17.06
CA LEU A 114 -8.28 4.19 17.16
C LEU A 114 -7.84 4.06 18.62
N MET A 115 -8.68 3.40 19.41
CA MET A 115 -8.44 3.16 20.83
C MET A 115 -7.73 1.80 21.05
N PRO A 116 -7.24 1.51 22.27
CA PRO A 116 -6.70 0.19 22.58
C PRO A 116 -7.69 -0.92 22.21
N ASP A 117 -7.17 -2.08 21.84
CA ASP A 117 -7.91 -3.25 21.34
C ASP A 117 -8.57 -3.08 19.95
N THR A 118 -8.39 -1.93 19.30
CA THR A 118 -8.82 -1.76 17.91
C THR A 118 -7.94 -2.58 16.97
N ASN A 119 -8.57 -3.40 16.14
CA ASN A 119 -7.89 -4.14 15.08
C ASN A 119 -7.70 -3.24 13.85
N ILE A 120 -6.49 -3.24 13.32
CA ILE A 120 -6.13 -2.51 12.11
C ILE A 120 -5.43 -3.43 11.11
N VAL A 121 -5.55 -3.05 9.85
CA VAL A 121 -4.84 -3.61 8.72
C VAL A 121 -3.87 -2.55 8.21
N ALA A 122 -2.60 -2.90 8.12
CA ALA A 122 -1.55 -2.06 7.58
C ALA A 122 -1.01 -2.64 6.27
N VAL A 123 -0.78 -1.77 5.28
CA VAL A 123 -0.16 -2.10 3.99
C VAL A 123 0.86 -1.02 3.66
N TYR A 124 2.07 -1.40 3.28
CA TYR A 124 3.12 -0.44 2.95
C TYR A 124 3.50 -0.49 1.48
N ASP A 125 3.44 0.68 0.85
CA ASP A 125 3.87 0.93 -0.51
C ASP A 125 5.29 1.52 -0.47
N ALA A 126 6.27 0.73 -0.89
CA ALA A 126 7.67 1.12 -0.86
C ALA A 126 8.05 2.10 -1.98
N GLU A 127 7.28 2.15 -3.08
CA GLU A 127 7.53 3.08 -4.18
C GLU A 127 7.05 4.48 -3.82
N GLU A 128 5.86 4.58 -3.22
CA GLU A 128 5.29 5.86 -2.79
C GLU A 128 5.73 6.29 -1.39
N ASN A 129 6.37 5.38 -0.63
CA ASN A 129 6.72 5.57 0.77
C ASN A 129 5.50 5.89 1.65
N VAL A 130 4.41 5.13 1.42
CA VAL A 130 3.09 5.31 2.05
C VAL A 130 2.68 4.07 2.83
N LEU A 131 2.34 4.25 4.10
CA LEU A 131 1.68 3.26 4.93
C LEU A 131 0.17 3.49 4.95
N LYS A 132 -0.59 2.62 4.30
CA LYS A 132 -2.05 2.62 4.33
C LYS A 132 -2.53 1.89 5.59
N ILE A 133 -3.34 2.55 6.42
CA ILE A 133 -3.94 1.98 7.62
C ILE A 133 -5.46 2.01 7.47
N ARG A 134 -6.12 0.89 7.82
CA ARG A 134 -7.58 0.78 7.88
C ARG A 134 -7.99 0.01 9.13
N ARG A 135 -9.20 0.25 9.63
CA ARG A 135 -9.76 -0.60 10.70
C ARG A 135 -10.19 -1.94 10.12
N GLU A 136 -10.04 -3.00 10.90
CA GLU A 136 -10.64 -4.29 10.62
C GLU A 136 -12.00 -4.33 11.32
N GLU A 137 -13.08 -4.51 10.54
CA GLU A 137 -14.47 -4.62 11.03
C GLU A 137 -14.76 -6.00 11.62
#